data_AF-A0A7S0F7C8-F1
#
_entry.id   AF-A0A7S0F7C8-F1
#
_cell.length_a   1.000
_cell.length_b   1.000
_cell.length_c   1.000
_cell.angle_alpha   90.00
_cell.angle_beta   90.00
_cell.angle_gamma   90.00
#
_symmetry.space_group_name_H-M   'P 1'
#
loop_
_entity.id
_entity.type
_entity.pdbx_description
1 polymer ?
#
loop_
_entity_poly.entity_id
_entity_poly.type
_entity_poly.pdbx_seq_one_letter_code
_entity_poly.pdbx_strand_id
1 'polypeptide(L)'
;DAMLVIPALGLTLRSVPVALRSSRHISMTAASPVAGDVVTVNYTLRPAAEPSTYDQGAVSFVLGAGNYVSGLHETIATMKSGDSLTDVPIDAGFGEFIEGACATLDIEQAPAGLKAGMSVMLQVPGGKQRARVTEMTDTTFTLDSNHERAGEKLDLDVELLSVDAGAAAHETATFAGGCFWGVELAFQREPGVVGTKVGYCQGDMEEPSYEQVCSGATGHTEAVSVVFDPKVATYGRLCELLVDRLGENVWLENQVGNDRGTQYRSGLYYADAEQKALIEASKAAYEKALGRPITTEIAAASDYDQYGGLWYFAEAYHQQYLASPGARPYCSAQPQGVSVPPYDSWAPAALKDSYAPQLPDAFWKQYAPAKGCSVVNSPNEPIEMK
;
A
#
# COMPACT_ATOMS: atom_id res chain seq x y z
N ASP A 1 24.36 79.18 -6.10
CA ASP A 1 23.14 78.44 -6.48
C ASP A 1 22.80 77.36 -5.48
N ALA A 2 21.55 76.88 -5.49
CA ALA A 2 20.88 76.01 -4.49
C ALA A 2 21.71 74.78 -4.06
N MET A 3 21.68 74.27 -2.82
CA MET A 3 20.61 74.07 -1.81
C MET A 3 19.67 72.87 -2.06
N LEU A 4 20.06 71.68 -1.54
CA LEU A 4 19.23 70.58 -0.96
C LEU A 4 20.24 69.51 -0.44
N VAL A 5 20.57 69.35 0.85
CA VAL A 5 19.82 68.91 2.06
C VAL A 5 19.60 67.37 2.16
N ILE A 6 20.58 66.71 2.79
CA ILE A 6 20.62 65.57 3.77
C ILE A 6 19.29 65.09 4.43
N PRO A 7 19.22 63.93 5.14
CA PRO A 7 20.24 62.91 5.49
C PRO A 7 19.89 61.50 4.93
N ALA A 8 20.35 60.30 5.35
CA ALA A 8 21.25 59.76 6.40
C ALA A 8 21.96 58.48 5.85
N LEU A 9 22.68 57.59 6.56
CA LEU A 9 23.13 57.44 7.96
C LEU A 9 24.48 56.69 7.93
N GLY A 10 25.48 57.11 8.70
CA GLY A 10 26.80 56.46 8.68
C GLY A 10 26.81 55.11 9.41
N LEU A 11 27.34 54.07 8.79
CA LEU A 11 27.61 52.77 9.42
C LEU A 11 29.01 52.29 9.06
N THR A 12 29.94 52.50 9.99
CA THR A 12 31.25 51.84 9.98
C THR A 12 31.06 50.33 10.17
N LEU A 13 31.78 49.52 9.39
CA LEU A 13 31.84 48.08 9.66
C LEU A 13 32.43 47.86 11.07
N ARG A 14 31.62 47.29 11.95
CA ARG A 14 32.11 46.51 13.10
C ARG A 14 31.73 45.05 12.87
N SER A 15 32.74 44.21 12.69
CA SER A 15 32.60 42.77 12.80
C SER A 15 32.27 42.42 14.25
N VAL A 16 30.98 42.19 14.53
CA VAL A 16 30.56 41.50 15.76
C VAL A 16 30.61 40.01 15.46
N PRO A 17 31.37 39.19 16.22
CA PRO A 17 31.30 37.75 16.06
C PRO A 17 29.91 37.28 16.50
N VAL A 18 29.08 36.89 15.54
CA VAL A 18 27.87 36.13 15.84
C VAL A 18 28.35 34.80 16.41
N ALA A 19 28.14 34.63 17.72
CA ALA A 19 28.34 33.34 18.34
C ALA A 19 27.39 32.35 17.67
N LEU A 20 27.95 31.45 16.86
CA LEU A 20 27.26 30.25 16.41
C LEU A 20 26.70 29.58 17.66
N ARG A 21 25.38 29.69 17.84
CA ARG A 21 24.67 28.75 18.71
C ARG A 21 24.91 27.40 18.07
N SER A 22 25.80 26.62 18.68
CA SER A 22 25.82 25.19 18.52
C SER A 22 24.42 24.71 18.90
N SER A 23 23.58 24.53 17.89
CA SER A 23 22.61 23.45 17.91
C SER A 23 23.44 22.23 18.26
N ARG A 24 23.33 21.78 19.51
CA ARG A 24 23.80 20.45 19.84
C ARG A 24 22.96 19.53 18.97
N HIS A 25 23.55 19.03 17.88
CA HIS A 25 23.19 17.71 17.41
C HIS A 25 23.39 16.82 18.63
N ILE A 26 22.28 16.51 19.29
CA ILE A 26 22.21 15.33 20.12
C ILE A 26 22.40 14.22 19.09
N SER A 27 23.64 13.77 18.94
CA SER A 27 23.93 12.47 18.38
C SER A 27 23.34 11.49 19.40
N MET A 28 22.03 11.27 19.28
CA MET A 28 21.45 10.03 19.73
C MET A 28 22.18 9.00 18.88
N THR A 29 22.95 8.13 19.53
CA THR A 29 23.34 6.86 18.94
C THR A 29 22.05 6.25 18.42
N ALA A 30 21.90 6.16 17.10
CA ALA A 30 20.67 5.66 16.49
C ALA A 30 20.36 4.31 17.14
N ALA A 31 19.23 4.25 17.85
CA ALA A 31 18.74 2.99 18.37
C ALA A 31 18.38 2.11 17.17
N SER A 32 18.53 0.81 17.33
CA SER A 32 17.98 -0.10 16.31
C SER A 32 16.46 0.05 16.28
N PRO A 33 15.84 0.02 15.09
CA PRO A 33 14.41 0.21 14.96
C PRO A 33 13.63 -0.85 15.74
N VAL A 34 12.50 -0.47 16.31
CA VAL A 34 11.60 -1.37 17.03
C VAL A 34 10.27 -1.55 16.28
N ALA A 35 9.54 -2.62 16.58
CA ALA A 35 8.23 -2.84 15.98
C ALA A 35 7.29 -1.64 16.23
N GLY A 36 6.67 -1.11 15.18
CA GLY A 36 5.89 0.13 15.19
C GLY A 36 6.62 1.37 14.65
N ASP A 37 7.95 1.36 14.57
CA ASP A 37 8.72 2.40 13.89
C ASP A 37 8.48 2.35 12.37
N VAL A 38 8.46 3.51 11.72
CA VAL A 38 8.49 3.59 10.26
C VAL A 38 9.96 3.56 9.81
N VAL A 39 10.30 2.58 9.00
CA VAL A 39 11.62 2.43 8.41
C VAL A 39 11.54 2.71 6.93
N THR A 40 12.47 3.53 6.43
CA THR A 40 12.66 3.74 4.99
C THR A 40 13.95 3.05 4.57
N VAL A 41 13.87 2.15 3.60
CA VAL A 41 15.02 1.37 3.12
C VAL A 41 15.14 1.38 1.60
N ASN A 42 16.36 1.30 1.08
CA ASN A 42 16.59 0.71 -0.23
C ASN A 42 16.80 -0.80 -0.03
N TYR A 43 16.25 -1.64 -0.89
CA TYR A 43 16.47 -3.09 -0.83
C TYR A 43 16.61 -3.73 -2.20
N THR A 44 17.27 -4.89 -2.24
CA THR A 44 17.32 -5.83 -3.37
C THR A 44 17.13 -7.24 -2.82
N LEU A 45 16.15 -7.97 -3.35
CA LEU A 45 15.94 -9.40 -3.11
C LEU A 45 16.43 -10.20 -4.31
N ARG A 46 17.22 -11.25 -4.06
CA ARG A 46 17.69 -12.22 -5.07
C ARG A 46 17.36 -13.65 -4.63
N PRO A 47 16.95 -14.57 -5.51
CA PRO A 47 16.90 -15.99 -5.19
C PRO A 47 18.30 -16.51 -4.83
N ALA A 48 18.48 -17.19 -3.70
CA ALA A 48 19.79 -17.76 -3.36
C ALA A 48 20.28 -18.83 -4.37
N ALA A 49 19.36 -19.38 -5.18
CA ALA A 49 19.66 -20.32 -6.25
C ALA A 49 20.05 -19.65 -7.58
N GLU A 50 19.66 -18.39 -7.83
CA GLU A 50 19.89 -17.69 -9.10
C GLU A 50 20.22 -16.21 -8.87
N PRO A 51 21.32 -15.67 -9.44
CA PRO A 51 21.75 -14.28 -9.21
C PRO A 51 20.89 -13.22 -9.93
N SER A 52 19.64 -13.55 -10.27
CA SER A 52 18.66 -12.62 -10.82
C SER A 52 18.08 -11.74 -9.71
N THR A 53 17.85 -10.45 -9.99
CA THR A 53 17.05 -9.62 -9.09
C THR A 53 15.60 -10.10 -9.16
N TYR A 54 15.04 -10.56 -8.04
CA TYR A 54 13.62 -10.89 -7.93
C TYR A 54 12.80 -9.61 -7.71
N ASP A 55 13.21 -8.78 -6.75
CA ASP A 55 12.58 -7.49 -6.45
C ASP A 55 13.64 -6.49 -5.96
N GLN A 56 13.40 -5.19 -6.17
CA GLN A 56 14.25 -4.11 -5.66
C GLN A 56 13.47 -2.81 -5.60
N GLY A 57 13.74 -1.97 -4.60
CA GLY A 57 13.08 -0.67 -4.50
C GLY A 57 13.54 0.19 -3.34
N ALA A 58 13.07 1.44 -3.35
CA ALA A 58 13.10 2.34 -2.20
C ALA A 58 11.72 2.31 -1.54
N VAL A 59 11.64 2.07 -0.24
CA VAL A 59 10.38 1.74 0.41
C VAL A 59 10.29 2.20 1.86
N SER A 60 9.15 2.76 2.25
CA SER A 60 8.80 3.03 3.65
C SER A 60 7.72 2.07 4.15
N PHE A 61 7.92 1.46 5.32
CA PHE A 61 6.92 0.60 5.97
C PHE A 61 7.08 0.58 7.50
N VAL A 62 6.05 0.08 8.19
CA VAL A 62 6.08 -0.12 9.65
C VAL A 62 6.74 -1.44 9.97
N LEU A 63 7.80 -1.37 10.78
CA LEU A 63 8.52 -2.56 11.21
C LEU A 63 7.59 -3.46 12.04
N GLY A 64 7.54 -4.75 11.70
CA GLY A 64 6.70 -5.74 12.37
C GLY A 64 5.22 -5.76 11.93
N ALA A 65 4.80 -4.93 10.97
CA ALA A 65 3.40 -4.89 10.51
C ALA A 65 3.02 -6.00 9.50
N GLY A 66 3.89 -6.97 9.22
CA GLY A 66 3.61 -8.08 8.28
C GLY A 66 3.52 -7.70 6.79
N ASN A 67 3.67 -6.42 6.46
CA ASN A 67 3.55 -5.90 5.09
C ASN A 67 4.71 -6.27 4.14
N TYR A 68 5.73 -6.99 4.61
CA TYR A 68 6.94 -7.38 3.87
C TYR A 68 7.41 -8.75 4.35
N VAL A 69 8.28 -9.39 3.54
CA VAL A 69 9.01 -10.61 3.89
C VAL A 69 9.53 -10.54 5.33
N SER A 70 9.23 -11.55 6.16
CA SER A 70 9.58 -11.57 7.59
C SER A 70 11.07 -11.29 7.83
N GLY A 71 11.95 -11.96 7.08
CA GLY A 71 13.39 -11.77 7.19
C GLY A 71 13.90 -10.36 6.85
N LEU A 72 13.17 -9.56 6.07
CA LEU A 72 13.49 -8.14 5.88
C LEU A 72 13.22 -7.34 7.16
N HIS A 73 12.08 -7.58 7.82
CA HIS A 73 11.79 -6.97 9.13
C HIS A 73 12.81 -7.41 10.18
N GLU A 74 13.14 -8.69 10.26
CA GLU A 74 14.12 -9.22 11.22
C GLU A 74 15.51 -8.63 10.98
N THR A 75 15.94 -8.50 9.73
CA THR A 75 17.24 -7.88 9.38
C THR A 75 17.27 -6.41 9.82
N ILE A 76 16.26 -5.62 9.47
CA ILE A 76 16.19 -4.19 9.79
C ILE A 76 16.16 -3.94 11.31
N ALA A 77 15.51 -4.80 12.08
CA ALA A 77 15.51 -4.72 13.55
C ALA A 77 16.91 -4.84 14.19
N THR A 78 17.92 -5.33 13.44
CA THR A 78 19.32 -5.37 13.89
C THR A 78 20.17 -4.18 13.44
N MET A 79 19.69 -3.42 12.44
CA MET A 79 20.39 -2.30 11.81
C MET A 79 20.22 -0.99 12.59
N LYS A 80 20.82 0.09 12.08
CA LYS A 80 20.62 1.50 12.47
C LYS A 80 20.51 2.38 11.23
N SER A 81 19.91 3.56 11.35
CA SER A 81 19.85 4.53 10.24
C SER A 81 21.27 4.86 9.74
N GLY A 82 21.48 4.69 8.44
CA GLY A 82 22.75 4.80 7.74
C GLY A 82 23.51 3.47 7.57
N ASP A 83 23.06 2.36 8.16
CA ASP A 83 23.68 1.04 7.95
C ASP A 83 23.28 0.47 6.58
N SER A 84 24.19 -0.28 5.97
CA SER A 84 23.93 -1.11 4.79
C SER A 84 24.44 -2.53 5.02
N LEU A 85 23.64 -3.52 4.64
CA LEU A 85 23.98 -4.93 4.64
C LEU A 85 23.78 -5.49 3.22
N THR A 86 24.60 -6.47 2.85
CA THR A 86 24.57 -7.11 1.52
C THR A 86 24.71 -8.61 1.66
N ASP A 87 24.08 -9.37 0.76
CA ASP A 87 24.05 -10.83 0.77
C ASP A 87 23.61 -11.41 2.14
N VAL A 88 22.59 -10.81 2.76
CA VAL A 88 21.99 -11.32 4.00
C VAL A 88 21.02 -12.44 3.63
N PRO A 89 21.27 -13.70 4.02
CA PRO A 89 20.33 -14.78 3.74
C PRO A 89 19.10 -14.61 4.61
N ILE A 90 17.93 -14.46 3.98
CA ILE A 90 16.63 -14.42 4.65
C ILE A 90 15.83 -15.69 4.32
N ASP A 91 15.27 -16.27 5.37
CA ASP A 91 14.39 -17.45 5.30
C ASP A 91 12.94 -17.04 5.01
N ALA A 92 12.16 -17.99 4.50
CA ALA A 92 10.74 -17.82 4.19
C ALA A 92 10.43 -16.61 3.28
N GLY A 93 11.30 -16.33 2.31
CA GLY A 93 11.10 -15.27 1.29
C GLY A 93 9.73 -15.34 0.59
N PHE A 94 9.24 -16.57 0.47
CA PHE A 94 8.02 -16.99 -0.20
C PHE A 94 7.07 -17.74 0.73
N GLY A 95 7.19 -17.50 2.05
CA GLY A 95 6.60 -18.34 3.09
C GLY A 95 7.41 -19.61 3.39
N GLU A 96 7.07 -20.28 4.49
CA GLU A 96 7.63 -21.59 4.84
C GLU A 96 7.00 -22.70 3.98
N PHE A 97 7.78 -23.75 3.68
CA PHE A 97 7.25 -24.95 3.05
C PHE A 97 6.52 -25.82 4.09
N ILE A 98 5.21 -25.99 3.90
CA ILE A 98 4.33 -26.76 4.77
C ILE A 98 4.20 -28.19 4.20
N GLU A 99 4.91 -29.15 4.79
CA GLU A 99 4.85 -30.57 4.38
C GLU A 99 3.41 -31.12 4.38
N GLY A 100 2.59 -30.68 5.33
CA GLY A 100 1.16 -31.05 5.43
C GLY A 100 0.23 -30.42 4.38
N ALA A 101 0.72 -29.49 3.55
CA ALA A 101 -0.01 -28.95 2.39
C ALA A 101 0.24 -29.78 1.11
N CYS A 102 1.10 -30.80 1.17
CA CYS A 102 1.29 -31.79 0.12
C CYS A 102 0.41 -33.03 0.35
N ALA A 103 -0.23 -33.52 -0.71
CA ALA A 103 -1.03 -34.74 -0.70
C ALA A 103 -0.74 -35.60 -1.94
N THR A 104 -0.11 -36.75 -1.75
CA THR A 104 0.02 -37.78 -2.80
C THR A 104 -1.23 -38.65 -2.84
N LEU A 105 -1.86 -38.72 -4.01
CA LEU A 105 -3.09 -39.45 -4.29
C LEU A 105 -2.85 -40.53 -5.35
N ASP A 106 -3.72 -41.54 -5.37
CA ASP A 106 -3.71 -42.59 -6.39
C ASP A 106 -4.15 -42.02 -7.75
N ILE A 107 -3.48 -42.44 -8.84
CA ILE A 107 -3.79 -41.99 -10.20
C ILE A 107 -5.23 -42.28 -10.63
N GLU A 108 -5.90 -43.28 -10.06
CA GLU A 108 -7.32 -43.57 -10.30
C GLU A 108 -8.25 -42.42 -9.86
N GLN A 109 -7.78 -41.55 -8.96
CA GLN A 109 -8.51 -40.37 -8.48
C GLN A 109 -8.25 -39.11 -9.34
N ALA A 110 -7.34 -39.16 -10.31
CA ALA A 110 -7.00 -38.02 -11.14
C ALA A 110 -8.14 -37.69 -12.13
N PRO A 111 -8.62 -36.43 -12.20
CA PRO A 111 -9.60 -36.03 -13.21
C PRO A 111 -9.02 -36.13 -14.63
N ALA A 112 -9.88 -36.45 -15.59
CA ALA A 112 -9.46 -36.67 -16.98
C ALA A 112 -8.75 -35.43 -17.56
N GLY A 113 -7.50 -35.63 -18.01
CA GLY A 113 -6.68 -34.57 -18.61
C GLY A 113 -5.73 -33.85 -17.63
N LEU A 114 -5.69 -34.24 -16.35
CA LEU A 114 -4.68 -33.78 -15.39
C LEU A 114 -3.26 -34.09 -15.90
N LYS A 115 -2.30 -33.21 -15.61
CA LYS A 115 -0.87 -33.34 -15.93
C LYS A 115 -0.03 -32.70 -14.82
N ALA A 116 1.20 -33.16 -14.66
CA ALA A 116 2.22 -32.45 -13.89
C ALA A 116 2.39 -31.00 -14.41
N GLY A 117 2.63 -30.06 -13.50
CA GLY A 117 2.68 -28.63 -13.75
C GLY A 117 1.32 -27.93 -13.86
N MET A 118 0.18 -28.63 -13.78
CA MET A 118 -1.13 -27.99 -13.78
C MET A 118 -1.51 -27.48 -12.40
N SER A 119 -1.98 -26.23 -12.32
CA SER A 119 -2.70 -25.72 -11.16
C SER A 119 -4.18 -26.12 -11.23
N VAL A 120 -4.71 -26.60 -10.12
CA VAL A 120 -6.10 -27.04 -9.93
C VAL A 120 -6.73 -26.34 -8.73
N MET A 121 -8.06 -26.29 -8.72
CA MET A 121 -8.84 -25.71 -7.63
C MET A 121 -9.59 -26.83 -6.89
N LEU A 122 -9.15 -27.13 -5.68
CA LEU A 122 -9.73 -28.13 -4.79
C LEU A 122 -10.94 -27.55 -4.06
N GLN A 123 -11.94 -28.40 -3.81
CA GLN A 123 -13.05 -28.09 -2.90
C GLN A 123 -12.70 -28.65 -1.52
N VAL A 124 -12.54 -27.77 -0.53
CA VAL A 124 -12.16 -28.13 0.84
C VAL A 124 -13.24 -27.69 1.84
N PRO A 125 -13.37 -28.34 3.01
CA PRO A 125 -14.27 -27.87 4.06
C PRO A 125 -13.87 -26.47 4.54
N GLY A 126 -14.58 -25.44 4.06
CA GLY A 126 -14.28 -24.03 4.34
C GLY A 126 -14.20 -23.15 3.10
N GLY A 127 -13.96 -23.71 1.91
CA GLY A 127 -13.84 -22.90 0.69
C GLY A 127 -13.25 -23.64 -0.50
N LYS A 128 -12.53 -22.89 -1.34
CA LYS A 128 -11.75 -23.41 -2.46
C LYS A 128 -10.28 -23.18 -2.15
N GLN A 129 -9.45 -24.19 -2.37
CA GLN A 129 -8.01 -24.13 -2.14
C GLN A 129 -7.29 -24.47 -3.42
N ARG A 130 -6.32 -23.65 -3.83
CA ARG A 130 -5.49 -23.92 -5.01
C ARG A 130 -4.43 -24.98 -4.68
N ALA A 131 -4.08 -25.81 -5.65
CA ALA A 131 -2.97 -26.76 -5.55
C ALA A 131 -2.31 -26.94 -6.93
N ARG A 132 -1.01 -27.19 -6.95
CA ARG A 132 -0.23 -27.54 -8.15
C ARG A 132 -0.01 -29.04 -8.20
N VAL A 133 -0.12 -29.65 -9.37
CA VAL A 133 0.31 -31.05 -9.57
C VAL A 133 1.83 -31.05 -9.73
N THR A 134 2.59 -31.25 -8.65
CA THR A 134 4.06 -31.19 -8.68
C THR A 134 4.68 -32.42 -9.33
N GLU A 135 4.16 -33.59 -8.99
CA GLU A 135 4.61 -34.88 -9.55
C GLU A 135 3.43 -35.71 -10.06
N MET A 136 3.69 -36.51 -11.11
CA MET A 136 2.71 -37.44 -11.66
C MET A 136 3.44 -38.65 -12.24
N THR A 137 3.04 -39.84 -11.81
CA THR A 137 3.58 -41.14 -12.20
C THR A 137 2.47 -42.02 -12.78
N ASP A 138 2.82 -43.23 -13.23
CA ASP A 138 1.85 -44.22 -13.71
C ASP A 138 0.89 -44.74 -12.60
N THR A 139 1.16 -44.42 -11.32
CA THR A 139 0.41 -44.94 -10.16
C THR A 139 -0.08 -43.86 -9.19
N THR A 140 0.54 -42.69 -9.16
CA THR A 140 0.24 -41.62 -8.19
C THR A 140 0.40 -40.23 -8.80
N PHE A 141 -0.23 -39.23 -8.19
CA PHE A 141 0.08 -37.82 -8.42
C PHE A 141 0.15 -37.07 -7.09
N THR A 142 0.99 -36.05 -7.02
CA THR A 142 1.13 -35.21 -5.83
C THR A 142 0.51 -33.85 -6.10
N LEU A 143 -0.43 -33.46 -5.23
CA LEU A 143 -0.95 -32.11 -5.13
C LEU A 143 -0.17 -31.36 -4.06
N ASP A 144 0.25 -30.14 -4.37
CA ASP A 144 0.96 -29.26 -3.46
C ASP A 144 0.22 -27.92 -3.37
N SER A 145 -0.25 -27.58 -2.17
CA SER A 145 -0.90 -26.29 -1.88
C SER A 145 0.04 -25.25 -1.27
N ASN A 146 1.35 -25.52 -1.23
CA ASN A 146 2.34 -24.49 -0.92
C ASN A 146 2.48 -23.51 -2.08
N HIS A 147 2.95 -22.31 -1.77
CA HIS A 147 3.46 -21.38 -2.77
C HIS A 147 4.52 -22.06 -3.63
N GLU A 148 4.57 -21.78 -4.94
CA GLU A 148 5.48 -22.47 -5.89
C GLU A 148 6.95 -22.42 -5.43
N ARG A 149 7.33 -21.35 -4.73
CA ARG A 149 8.68 -21.05 -4.24
C ARG A 149 8.81 -21.18 -2.71
N ALA A 150 7.82 -21.74 -2.02
CA ALA A 150 7.82 -21.86 -0.56
C ALA A 150 9.09 -22.57 -0.06
N GLY A 151 9.71 -22.02 0.99
CA GLY A 151 10.99 -22.52 1.52
C GLY A 151 12.23 -22.18 0.68
N GLU A 152 12.11 -21.52 -0.47
CA GLU A 152 13.27 -20.90 -1.12
C GLU A 152 13.84 -19.76 -0.24
N LYS A 153 15.17 -19.69 -0.19
CA LYS A 153 15.91 -18.61 0.46
C LYS A 153 16.09 -17.44 -0.50
N LEU A 154 15.99 -16.22 0.04
CA LEU A 154 16.39 -15.01 -0.65
C LEU A 154 17.68 -14.47 -0.04
N ASP A 155 18.56 -13.92 -0.88
CA ASP A 155 19.65 -13.05 -0.43
C ASP A 155 19.17 -11.59 -0.52
N LEU A 156 19.33 -10.87 0.58
CA LEU A 156 18.89 -9.50 0.77
C LEU A 156 20.10 -8.55 0.80
N ASP A 157 20.08 -7.54 -0.07
CA ASP A 157 20.78 -6.28 0.18
C ASP A 157 19.77 -5.28 0.76
N VAL A 158 20.17 -4.55 1.80
CA VAL A 158 19.34 -3.52 2.42
C VAL A 158 20.19 -2.36 2.94
N GLU A 159 19.76 -1.14 2.64
CA GLU A 159 20.29 0.11 3.19
C GLU A 159 19.19 0.82 3.97
N LEU A 160 19.39 1.04 5.27
CA LEU A 160 18.39 1.66 6.14
C LEU A 160 18.55 3.19 6.11
N LEU A 161 17.74 3.86 5.29
CA LEU A 161 17.82 5.30 5.05
C LEU A 161 17.32 6.11 6.26
N SER A 162 16.08 5.88 6.71
CA SER A 162 15.49 6.59 7.86
C SER A 162 14.81 5.64 8.85
N VAL A 163 14.73 6.10 10.10
CA VAL A 163 14.00 5.44 11.18
C VAL A 163 13.22 6.53 11.91
N ASP A 164 11.91 6.53 11.68
CA ASP A 164 10.98 7.50 12.24
C ASP A 164 10.24 6.82 13.39
N ALA A 165 10.69 7.15 14.61
CA ALA A 165 10.31 6.43 15.83
C ALA A 165 8.80 6.47 16.09
N GLY A 166 8.20 5.29 16.24
CA GLY A 166 6.77 5.05 16.39
C GLY A 166 6.21 5.51 17.73
N ALA A 167 6.12 6.83 17.95
CA ALA A 167 5.38 7.39 19.08
C ALA A 167 3.86 7.19 18.97
N ALA A 168 3.38 6.67 17.82
CA ALA A 168 2.07 6.11 17.58
C ALA A 168 2.25 4.70 16.96
N ALA A 169 1.33 3.77 17.24
CA ALA A 169 1.20 2.60 16.39
C ALA A 169 0.59 3.07 15.07
N HIS A 170 1.40 3.06 14.01
CA HIS A 170 0.93 3.36 12.65
C HIS A 170 -0.01 2.26 12.17
N GLU A 171 -1.05 2.65 11.43
CA GLU A 171 -2.03 1.73 10.86
C GLU A 171 -1.75 1.48 9.38
N THR A 172 -2.27 0.35 8.86
CA THR A 172 -2.23 0.01 7.43
C THR A 172 -3.66 -0.17 6.90
N ALA A 173 -3.89 0.30 5.67
CA ALA A 173 -5.17 0.17 4.97
C ALA A 173 -4.93 -0.21 3.50
N THR A 174 -5.80 -1.03 2.91
CA THR A 174 -5.69 -1.46 1.51
C THR A 174 -6.92 -1.03 0.72
N PHE A 175 -6.70 -0.38 -0.42
CA PHE A 175 -7.72 0.28 -1.22
C PHE A 175 -7.58 -0.05 -2.71
N ALA A 176 -8.68 -0.44 -3.38
CA ALA A 176 -8.75 -0.59 -4.83
C ALA A 176 -9.64 0.52 -5.43
N GLY A 177 -9.24 1.10 -6.56
CA GLY A 177 -9.90 2.31 -7.08
C GLY A 177 -9.60 2.63 -8.55
N GLY A 178 -9.59 1.60 -9.40
CA GLY A 178 -9.07 1.70 -10.77
C GLY A 178 -7.56 1.87 -10.79
N CYS A 179 -7.01 2.39 -11.90
CA CYS A 179 -5.56 2.49 -12.09
C CYS A 179 -4.81 3.00 -10.85
N PHE A 180 -3.98 2.14 -10.27
CA PHE A 180 -3.36 2.32 -8.95
C PHE A 180 -2.39 3.51 -8.87
N TRP A 181 -1.77 3.92 -9.98
CA TRP A 181 -0.83 5.04 -10.02
C TRP A 181 -1.46 6.35 -9.54
N GLY A 182 -2.70 6.60 -9.96
CA GLY A 182 -3.45 7.77 -9.51
C GLY A 182 -4.13 7.59 -8.16
N VAL A 183 -4.24 6.35 -7.66
CA VAL A 183 -4.73 6.07 -6.29
C VAL A 183 -3.59 6.36 -5.32
N GLU A 184 -2.41 5.84 -5.63
CA GLU A 184 -1.19 5.99 -4.85
C GLU A 184 -0.84 7.46 -4.67
N LEU A 185 -0.69 8.22 -5.76
CA LEU A 185 -0.35 9.63 -5.67
C LEU A 185 -1.42 10.50 -4.98
N ALA A 186 -2.67 10.01 -4.86
CA ALA A 186 -3.66 10.68 -4.00
C ALA A 186 -3.34 10.44 -2.51
N PHE A 187 -3.00 9.22 -2.13
CA PHE A 187 -2.61 8.89 -0.75
C PHE A 187 -1.25 9.44 -0.35
N GLN A 188 -0.24 9.45 -1.24
CA GLN A 188 1.08 10.06 -0.99
C GLN A 188 0.98 11.54 -0.60
N ARG A 189 -0.10 12.21 -1.01
CA ARG A 189 -0.33 13.62 -0.77
C ARG A 189 -1.15 13.91 0.48
N GLU A 190 -1.85 12.91 1.03
CA GLU A 190 -2.67 13.04 2.23
C GLU A 190 -1.76 13.21 3.47
N PRO A 191 -1.87 14.30 4.23
CA PRO A 191 -1.04 14.48 5.43
C PRO A 191 -1.35 13.38 6.45
N GLY A 192 -0.31 12.80 7.03
CA GLY A 192 -0.42 11.65 7.94
C GLY A 192 -0.20 10.30 7.26
N VAL A 193 -0.26 10.22 5.92
CA VAL A 193 0.28 9.05 5.20
C VAL A 193 1.81 9.12 5.23
N VAL A 194 2.44 8.04 5.65
CA VAL A 194 3.89 7.89 5.83
C VAL A 194 4.51 6.86 4.87
N GLY A 195 3.67 6.12 4.13
CA GLY A 195 4.12 5.24 3.06
C GLY A 195 2.95 4.74 2.21
N THR A 196 3.19 4.56 0.91
CA THR A 196 2.23 3.98 -0.04
C THR A 196 2.93 2.97 -0.93
N LYS A 197 2.19 1.97 -1.41
CA LYS A 197 2.69 0.96 -2.35
C LYS A 197 1.57 0.50 -3.27
N VAL A 198 1.90 0.20 -4.51
CA VAL A 198 0.96 -0.40 -5.48
C VAL A 198 1.14 -1.91 -5.55
N GLY A 199 0.05 -2.62 -5.84
CA GLY A 199 0.01 -4.07 -5.82
C GLY A 199 -1.27 -4.64 -6.38
N TYR A 200 -1.39 -5.96 -6.27
CA TYR A 200 -2.51 -6.75 -6.73
C TYR A 200 -3.18 -7.43 -5.54
N CYS A 201 -4.50 -7.31 -5.46
CA CYS A 201 -5.27 -7.98 -4.41
C CYS A 201 -6.52 -8.66 -4.95
N GLN A 202 -7.22 -9.38 -4.07
CA GLN A 202 -8.58 -9.91 -4.29
C GLN A 202 -8.69 -11.09 -5.28
N GLY A 203 -7.68 -11.37 -6.10
CA GLY A 203 -7.66 -12.52 -6.99
C GLY A 203 -7.22 -13.81 -6.32
N ASP A 204 -7.19 -14.89 -7.12
CA ASP A 204 -6.92 -16.25 -6.63
C ASP A 204 -5.59 -16.83 -7.15
N MET A 205 -4.80 -16.02 -7.86
CA MET A 205 -3.47 -16.37 -8.35
C MET A 205 -2.38 -15.85 -7.40
N GLU A 206 -1.48 -16.73 -6.99
CA GLU A 206 -0.27 -16.36 -6.26
C GLU A 206 0.73 -15.64 -7.20
N GLU A 207 1.42 -14.63 -6.68
CA GLU A 207 2.43 -13.80 -7.37
C GLU A 207 2.11 -13.45 -8.83
N PRO A 208 0.96 -12.79 -9.10
CA PRO A 208 0.56 -12.48 -10.47
C PRO A 208 1.40 -11.33 -11.03
N SER A 209 1.96 -11.48 -12.24
CA SER A 209 2.62 -10.37 -12.96
C SER A 209 1.59 -9.37 -13.51
N TYR A 210 2.04 -8.15 -13.83
CA TYR A 210 1.20 -7.15 -14.47
C TYR A 210 0.49 -7.67 -15.74
N GLU A 211 1.19 -8.40 -16.61
CA GLU A 211 0.60 -8.98 -17.83
C GLU A 211 -0.48 -10.02 -17.53
N GLN A 212 -0.28 -10.83 -16.48
CA GLN A 212 -1.26 -11.80 -16.05
C GLN A 212 -2.51 -11.07 -15.52
N VAL A 213 -2.36 -10.06 -14.66
CA VAL A 213 -3.47 -9.24 -14.16
C VAL A 213 -4.20 -8.52 -15.30
N CYS A 214 -3.47 -7.94 -16.26
CA CYS A 214 -4.04 -7.30 -17.45
C CYS A 214 -4.87 -8.24 -18.33
N SER A 215 -4.61 -9.55 -18.30
CA SER A 215 -5.42 -10.55 -19.02
C SER A 215 -6.83 -10.71 -18.43
N GLY A 216 -7.05 -10.28 -17.18
CA GLY A 216 -8.27 -10.47 -16.41
C GLY A 216 -8.48 -11.91 -15.89
N ALA A 217 -7.62 -12.87 -16.26
CA ALA A 217 -7.77 -14.28 -15.92
C ALA A 217 -7.41 -14.63 -14.47
N THR A 218 -6.69 -13.75 -13.77
CA THR A 218 -6.18 -13.97 -12.40
C THR A 218 -7.18 -13.59 -11.31
N GLY A 219 -8.28 -12.95 -11.69
CA GLY A 219 -9.25 -12.39 -10.77
C GLY A 219 -8.77 -11.18 -9.97
N HIS A 220 -7.50 -10.76 -10.01
CA HIS A 220 -6.98 -9.67 -9.16
C HIS A 220 -7.55 -8.28 -9.50
N THR A 221 -7.32 -7.30 -8.62
CA THR A 221 -7.48 -5.87 -8.85
C THR A 221 -6.20 -5.11 -8.51
N GLU A 222 -5.93 -4.05 -9.27
CA GLU A 222 -4.96 -3.04 -8.89
C GLU A 222 -5.43 -2.37 -7.58
N ALA A 223 -4.52 -2.27 -6.62
CA ALA A 223 -4.76 -1.73 -5.30
C ALA A 223 -3.54 -0.98 -4.75
N VAL A 224 -3.77 -0.27 -3.65
CA VAL A 224 -2.77 0.49 -2.91
C VAL A 224 -2.82 0.11 -1.44
N SER A 225 -1.65 -0.25 -0.89
CA SER A 225 -1.42 -0.36 0.55
C SER A 225 -0.94 1.00 1.06
N VAL A 226 -1.60 1.52 2.08
CA VAL A 226 -1.38 2.84 2.67
C VAL A 226 -1.02 2.67 4.14
N VAL A 227 0.10 3.26 4.54
CA VAL A 227 0.59 3.29 5.91
C VAL A 227 0.43 4.72 6.44
N PHE A 228 -0.17 4.90 7.62
CA PHE A 228 -0.50 6.23 8.14
C PHE A 228 -0.37 6.35 9.67
N ASP A 229 -0.11 7.57 10.16
CA ASP A 229 -0.21 7.91 11.58
C ASP A 229 -1.68 8.23 11.94
N PRO A 230 -2.35 7.39 12.77
CA PRO A 230 -3.74 7.61 13.15
C PRO A 230 -3.99 8.91 13.92
N LYS A 231 -2.94 9.61 14.40
CA LYS A 231 -3.04 10.93 15.02
C LYS A 231 -3.16 12.08 14.03
N VAL A 232 -2.94 11.83 12.73
CA VAL A 232 -2.94 12.86 11.68
C VAL A 232 -3.97 12.54 10.58
N ALA A 233 -3.98 11.30 10.09
CA ALA A 233 -5.00 10.78 9.17
C ALA A 233 -5.78 9.68 9.87
N THR A 234 -7.11 9.63 9.75
CA THR A 234 -7.91 8.51 10.28
C THR A 234 -8.33 7.57 9.16
N TYR A 235 -8.58 6.30 9.48
CA TYR A 235 -9.06 5.33 8.49
C TYR A 235 -10.32 5.83 7.74
N GLY A 236 -11.27 6.42 8.46
CA GLY A 236 -12.46 7.04 7.86
C GLY A 236 -12.13 8.14 6.86
N ARG A 237 -11.11 8.97 7.14
CA ARG A 237 -10.63 10.02 6.23
C ARG A 237 -10.00 9.44 4.95
N LEU A 238 -9.26 8.33 5.06
CA LEU A 238 -8.71 7.62 3.89
C LEU A 238 -9.81 6.99 3.01
N CYS A 239 -10.87 6.46 3.63
CA CYS A 239 -12.07 6.01 2.92
C CYS A 239 -12.76 7.16 2.17
N GLU A 240 -12.98 8.31 2.83
CA GLU A 240 -13.52 9.52 2.17
C GLU A 240 -12.68 9.93 0.96
N LEU A 241 -11.34 9.96 1.10
CA LEU A 241 -10.43 10.34 0.03
C LEU A 241 -10.56 9.44 -1.21
N LEU A 242 -10.64 8.12 -1.02
CA LEU A 242 -10.85 7.19 -2.14
C LEU A 242 -12.21 7.40 -2.81
N VAL A 243 -13.26 7.57 -2.01
CA VAL A 243 -14.65 7.71 -2.47
C VAL A 243 -14.84 9.02 -3.24
N ASP A 244 -14.37 10.14 -2.70
CA ASP A 244 -14.38 11.45 -3.38
C ASP A 244 -13.54 11.43 -4.67
N ARG A 245 -12.40 10.72 -4.66
CA ARG A 245 -11.56 10.50 -5.85
C ARG A 245 -12.31 9.73 -6.94
N LEU A 246 -12.98 8.64 -6.57
CA LEU A 246 -13.77 7.84 -7.51
C LEU A 246 -14.96 8.64 -8.05
N GLY A 247 -15.62 9.46 -7.23
CA GLY A 247 -16.73 10.31 -7.65
C GLY A 247 -17.85 9.49 -8.32
N GLU A 248 -18.21 9.82 -9.56
CA GLU A 248 -19.23 9.04 -10.32
C GLU A 248 -18.79 7.61 -10.71
N ASN A 249 -17.56 7.20 -10.43
CA ASN A 249 -17.11 5.84 -10.77
C ASN A 249 -17.48 4.81 -9.69
N VAL A 250 -17.95 5.22 -8.50
CA VAL A 250 -18.31 4.32 -7.39
C VAL A 250 -19.47 3.35 -7.67
N TRP A 251 -20.18 3.52 -8.79
CA TRP A 251 -21.27 2.65 -9.24
C TRP A 251 -20.96 1.91 -10.54
N LEU A 252 -19.74 2.04 -11.06
CA LEU A 252 -19.27 1.28 -12.20
C LEU A 252 -18.72 -0.05 -11.69
N GLU A 253 -19.21 -1.13 -12.26
CA GLU A 253 -18.72 -2.47 -12.00
C GLU A 253 -17.51 -2.73 -12.92
N ASN A 254 -16.38 -3.19 -12.35
CA ASN A 254 -15.17 -3.55 -13.12
C ASN A 254 -14.70 -2.43 -14.09
N GLN A 255 -14.84 -1.16 -13.68
CA GLN A 255 -14.43 0.00 -14.47
C GLN A 255 -14.22 1.23 -13.60
N VAL A 256 -13.18 2.03 -13.90
CA VAL A 256 -13.02 3.40 -13.40
C VAL A 256 -12.56 4.30 -14.55
N GLY A 257 -13.35 5.33 -14.84
CA GLY A 257 -13.14 6.19 -16.00
C GLY A 257 -13.24 5.40 -17.31
N ASN A 258 -12.14 5.37 -18.06
CA ASN A 258 -12.04 4.59 -19.30
C ASN A 258 -11.39 3.20 -19.10
N ASP A 259 -10.80 2.95 -17.94
CA ASP A 259 -10.14 1.68 -17.63
C ASP A 259 -11.19 0.63 -17.28
N ARG A 260 -11.26 -0.45 -18.07
CA ARG A 260 -12.31 -1.47 -18.04
C ARG A 260 -11.69 -2.85 -17.91
N GLY A 261 -12.25 -3.64 -17.00
CA GLY A 261 -11.76 -4.96 -16.66
C GLY A 261 -11.87 -5.18 -15.16
N THR A 262 -11.92 -6.44 -14.74
CA THR A 262 -11.97 -6.81 -13.31
C THR A 262 -10.84 -6.13 -12.56
N GLN A 263 -9.65 -6.03 -13.16
CA GLN A 263 -8.46 -5.43 -12.56
C GLN A 263 -8.58 -3.94 -12.15
N TYR A 264 -9.65 -3.25 -12.57
CA TYR A 264 -9.90 -1.84 -12.27
C TYR A 264 -11.14 -1.60 -11.41
N ARG A 265 -11.67 -2.63 -10.72
CA ARG A 265 -12.79 -2.46 -9.79
C ARG A 265 -12.41 -1.59 -8.59
N SER A 266 -13.41 -1.17 -7.82
CA SER A 266 -13.21 -0.46 -6.56
C SER A 266 -13.50 -1.37 -5.38
N GLY A 267 -12.69 -1.27 -4.33
CA GLY A 267 -12.76 -2.13 -3.16
C GLY A 267 -12.16 -1.50 -1.91
N LEU A 268 -12.76 -1.80 -0.76
CA LEU A 268 -12.38 -1.34 0.57
C LEU A 268 -12.12 -2.58 1.44
N TYR A 269 -10.86 -2.79 1.83
CA TYR A 269 -10.46 -3.97 2.58
C TYR A 269 -10.19 -3.61 4.04
N TYR A 270 -10.94 -4.23 4.95
CA TYR A 270 -10.86 -3.95 6.39
C TYR A 270 -10.06 -5.01 7.14
N ALA A 271 -9.24 -4.58 8.09
CA ALA A 271 -8.50 -5.45 9.00
C ALA A 271 -9.34 -5.90 10.20
N ASP A 272 -10.29 -5.08 10.63
CA ASP A 272 -11.06 -5.28 11.87
C ASP A 272 -12.53 -4.80 11.77
N ALA A 273 -13.26 -4.98 12.88
CA ALA A 273 -14.68 -4.65 12.98
C ALA A 273 -14.97 -3.13 13.06
N GLU A 274 -14.03 -2.31 13.51
CA GLU A 274 -14.18 -0.85 13.59
C GLU A 274 -14.01 -0.23 12.20
N GLN A 275 -12.97 -0.63 11.46
CA GLN A 275 -12.78 -0.32 10.04
C GLN A 275 -14.00 -0.72 9.20
N LYS A 276 -14.52 -1.94 9.41
CA LYS A 276 -15.75 -2.42 8.74
C LYS A 276 -16.93 -1.49 8.99
N ALA A 277 -17.19 -1.14 10.25
CA ALA A 277 -18.32 -0.30 10.62
C ALA A 277 -18.22 1.13 10.03
N LEU A 278 -17.00 1.68 9.91
CA LEU A 278 -16.75 2.97 9.25
C LEU A 278 -16.99 2.91 7.74
N ILE A 279 -16.54 1.84 7.07
CA ILE A 279 -16.78 1.62 5.64
C ILE A 279 -18.29 1.48 5.34
N GLU A 280 -18.99 0.63 6.09
CA GLU A 280 -20.41 0.39 5.86
C GLU A 280 -21.25 1.67 6.10
N ALA A 281 -20.90 2.44 7.15
CA ALA A 281 -21.57 3.71 7.45
C ALA A 281 -21.29 4.81 6.42
N SER A 282 -20.04 4.98 5.98
CA SER A 282 -19.68 5.97 4.94
C SER A 282 -20.28 5.62 3.59
N LYS A 283 -20.27 4.34 3.18
CA LYS A 283 -20.96 3.87 1.97
C LYS A 283 -22.45 4.19 2.01
N ALA A 284 -23.15 3.85 3.09
CA ALA A 284 -24.58 4.12 3.23
C ALA A 284 -24.92 5.63 3.20
N ALA A 285 -24.06 6.46 3.79
CA ALA A 285 -24.20 7.92 3.74
C ALA A 285 -24.00 8.48 2.33
N TYR A 286 -23.02 7.96 1.58
CA TYR A 286 -22.74 8.40 0.22
C TYR A 286 -23.78 7.88 -0.79
N GLU A 287 -24.26 6.64 -0.67
CA GLU A 287 -25.39 6.13 -1.46
C GLU A 287 -26.64 7.00 -1.31
N LYS A 288 -26.91 7.47 -0.08
CA LYS A 288 -28.00 8.41 0.21
C LYS A 288 -27.76 9.80 -0.41
N ALA A 289 -26.52 10.29 -0.42
CA ALA A 289 -26.18 11.57 -1.04
C ALA A 289 -26.25 11.52 -2.58
N LEU A 290 -25.84 10.40 -3.18
CA LEU A 290 -25.89 10.14 -4.62
C LEU A 290 -27.28 9.73 -5.13
N GLY A 291 -28.15 9.23 -4.24
CA GLY A 291 -29.48 8.71 -4.60
C GLY A 291 -29.44 7.38 -5.38
N ARG A 292 -28.33 6.63 -5.31
CA ARG A 292 -28.12 5.36 -6.04
C ARG A 292 -27.11 4.46 -5.31
N PRO A 293 -27.16 3.13 -5.53
CA PRO A 293 -26.22 2.20 -4.91
C PRO A 293 -24.79 2.33 -5.46
N ILE A 294 -23.84 1.97 -4.61
CA ILE A 294 -22.39 1.89 -4.84
C ILE A 294 -22.00 0.43 -5.06
N THR A 295 -21.20 0.18 -6.10
CA THR A 295 -20.67 -1.14 -6.50
C THR A 295 -19.31 -1.46 -5.90
N THR A 296 -18.68 -0.51 -5.19
CA THR A 296 -17.43 -0.71 -4.45
C THR A 296 -17.57 -1.90 -3.48
N GLU A 297 -16.65 -2.85 -3.63
CA GLU A 297 -16.57 -4.05 -2.80
C GLU A 297 -16.17 -3.72 -1.36
N ILE A 298 -16.68 -4.49 -0.40
CA ILE A 298 -16.27 -4.43 1.01
C ILE A 298 -16.02 -5.87 1.47
N ALA A 299 -14.77 -6.19 1.79
CA ALA A 299 -14.34 -7.53 2.20
C ALA A 299 -13.30 -7.45 3.34
N ALA A 300 -13.21 -8.49 4.17
CA ALA A 300 -12.17 -8.56 5.18
C ALA A 300 -10.83 -8.87 4.50
N ALA A 301 -9.73 -8.30 5.00
CA ALA A 301 -8.40 -8.70 4.52
C ALA A 301 -8.15 -10.21 4.74
N SER A 302 -8.64 -10.74 5.85
CA SER A 302 -8.56 -12.17 6.21
C SER A 302 -9.38 -13.10 5.30
N ASP A 303 -10.33 -12.58 4.51
CA ASP A 303 -11.06 -13.41 3.54
C ASP A 303 -10.13 -14.00 2.45
N TYR A 304 -8.92 -13.44 2.31
CA TYR A 304 -7.91 -13.82 1.32
C TYR A 304 -6.72 -14.61 1.91
N ASP A 305 -6.69 -14.88 3.22
CA ASP A 305 -5.63 -15.71 3.84
C ASP A 305 -5.59 -17.11 3.21
N GLN A 306 -6.74 -17.61 2.73
CA GLN A 306 -6.88 -18.87 1.98
C GLN A 306 -6.25 -18.86 0.57
N TYR A 307 -5.80 -17.69 0.07
CA TYR A 307 -5.19 -17.48 -1.24
C TYR A 307 -3.77 -16.89 -1.13
N GLY A 308 -3.06 -17.16 -0.03
CA GLY A 308 -1.72 -16.60 0.25
C GLY A 308 -1.74 -15.20 0.88
N GLY A 309 -2.92 -14.66 1.21
CA GLY A 309 -3.12 -13.33 1.77
C GLY A 309 -3.77 -12.36 0.79
N LEU A 310 -4.16 -11.18 1.29
CA LEU A 310 -4.81 -10.15 0.47
C LEU A 310 -3.88 -9.56 -0.60
N TRP A 311 -2.56 -9.50 -0.38
CA TRP A 311 -1.69 -8.54 -1.04
C TRP A 311 -0.49 -9.18 -1.74
N TYR A 312 -0.32 -8.88 -3.02
CA TYR A 312 0.87 -9.15 -3.81
C TYR A 312 1.48 -7.83 -4.30
N PHE A 313 2.81 -7.76 -4.35
CA PHE A 313 3.51 -6.58 -4.85
C PHE A 313 3.42 -6.46 -6.36
N ALA A 314 3.20 -5.24 -6.85
CA ALA A 314 3.43 -4.89 -8.25
C ALA A 314 4.89 -4.50 -8.44
N GLU A 315 5.40 -4.65 -9.65
CA GLU A 315 6.81 -4.50 -9.98
C GLU A 315 7.32 -3.08 -9.71
N ALA A 316 8.63 -2.95 -9.44
CA ALA A 316 9.28 -1.69 -9.09
C ALA A 316 9.02 -0.52 -10.05
N TYR A 317 8.72 -0.78 -11.33
CA TYR A 317 8.41 0.26 -12.32
C TYR A 317 6.98 0.85 -12.20
N HIS A 318 6.10 0.23 -11.42
CA HIS A 318 4.79 0.78 -11.06
C HIS A 318 4.82 1.62 -9.78
N GLN A 319 5.75 1.36 -8.87
CA GLN A 319 5.87 2.02 -7.56
C GLN A 319 6.15 3.52 -7.72
N GLN A 320 5.31 4.36 -7.11
CA GLN A 320 5.41 5.82 -7.15
C GLN A 320 5.53 6.39 -8.58
N TYR A 321 4.88 5.73 -9.55
CA TYR A 321 5.05 6.02 -10.98
C TYR A 321 4.80 7.49 -11.31
N LEU A 322 3.68 8.08 -10.88
CA LEU A 322 3.35 9.49 -11.20
C LEU A 322 4.21 10.51 -10.44
N ALA A 323 4.80 10.13 -9.30
CA ALA A 323 5.75 10.95 -8.57
C ALA A 323 7.13 10.99 -9.26
N SER A 324 7.44 9.99 -10.08
CA SER A 324 8.76 9.80 -10.69
C SER A 324 9.08 10.83 -11.79
N PRO A 325 10.34 11.29 -11.91
CA PRO A 325 10.74 12.26 -12.95
C PRO A 325 10.45 11.78 -14.37
N GLY A 326 9.71 12.59 -15.15
CA GLY A 326 9.39 12.29 -16.55
C GLY A 326 8.25 11.28 -16.75
N ALA A 327 7.55 10.89 -15.68
CA ALA A 327 6.36 10.04 -15.76
C ALA A 327 5.29 10.63 -16.69
N ARG A 328 4.59 9.76 -17.41
CA ARG A 328 3.46 10.18 -18.25
C ARG A 328 2.28 10.56 -17.36
N PRO A 329 1.72 11.78 -17.46
CA PRO A 329 0.51 12.13 -16.73
C PRO A 329 -0.63 11.16 -17.08
N TYR A 330 -1.14 10.46 -16.06
CA TYR A 330 -2.23 9.50 -16.21
C TYR A 330 -3.22 9.58 -15.05
N CYS A 331 -4.50 9.39 -15.34
CA CYS A 331 -5.56 9.49 -14.35
C CYS A 331 -6.85 8.82 -14.83
N SER A 332 -7.22 7.72 -14.18
CA SER A 332 -8.43 6.95 -14.43
C SER A 332 -9.66 7.60 -13.79
N ALA A 333 -9.57 7.89 -12.49
CA ALA A 333 -10.64 8.48 -11.70
C ALA A 333 -10.74 10.00 -11.94
N GLN A 334 -11.96 10.49 -12.12
CA GLN A 334 -12.26 11.91 -12.22
C GLN A 334 -13.30 12.28 -11.16
N PRO A 335 -12.91 12.95 -10.05
CA PRO A 335 -13.83 13.57 -9.11
C PRO A 335 -14.81 14.47 -9.87
N GLN A 336 -16.10 14.35 -9.56
CA GLN A 336 -17.15 15.15 -10.22
C GLN A 336 -17.81 16.19 -9.30
N GLY A 337 -17.46 16.21 -8.01
CA GLY A 337 -17.80 17.28 -7.07
C GLY A 337 -18.99 17.01 -6.14
N VAL A 338 -19.40 15.75 -5.96
CA VAL A 338 -20.28 15.34 -4.85
C VAL A 338 -19.41 14.61 -3.84
N SER A 339 -19.16 15.24 -2.69
CA SER A 339 -18.41 14.61 -1.59
C SER A 339 -19.30 13.75 -0.70
N VAL A 340 -18.68 12.84 0.05
CA VAL A 340 -19.32 12.17 1.19
C VAL A 340 -19.88 13.22 2.17
N PRO A 341 -21.07 13.01 2.78
CA PRO A 341 -21.57 13.91 3.83
C PRO A 341 -20.57 14.07 4.99
N PRO A 342 -20.57 15.20 5.72
CA PRO A 342 -19.61 15.42 6.80
C PRO A 342 -19.59 14.26 7.80
N TYR A 343 -18.39 13.81 8.19
CA TYR A 343 -18.13 12.67 9.09
C TYR A 343 -19.14 12.55 10.25
N ASP A 344 -19.38 13.67 10.94
CA ASP A 344 -20.30 13.81 12.07
C ASP A 344 -21.73 13.30 11.83
N SER A 345 -22.18 13.26 10.58
CA SER A 345 -23.53 12.90 10.15
C SER A 345 -23.75 11.40 9.92
N TRP A 346 -22.68 10.61 9.83
CA TRP A 346 -22.74 9.18 9.53
C TRP A 346 -21.85 8.29 10.41
N ALA A 347 -20.82 8.85 11.04
CA ALA A 347 -19.90 8.09 11.89
C ALA A 347 -20.64 7.27 12.97
N PRO A 348 -20.35 5.96 13.12
CA PRO A 348 -20.93 5.14 14.18
C PRO A 348 -20.67 5.76 15.56
N ALA A 349 -21.71 5.90 16.38
CA ALA A 349 -21.63 6.66 17.64
C ALA A 349 -20.55 6.18 18.62
N ALA A 350 -20.16 4.90 18.54
CA ALA A 350 -19.08 4.33 19.37
C ALA A 350 -17.66 4.63 18.85
N LEU A 351 -17.51 4.94 17.56
CA LEU A 351 -16.24 5.17 16.87
C LEU A 351 -15.99 6.65 16.54
N LYS A 352 -17.01 7.48 16.76
CA LYS A 352 -17.08 8.87 16.32
C LYS A 352 -15.94 9.74 16.86
N ASP A 353 -15.57 9.58 18.12
CA ASP A 353 -14.46 10.35 18.70
C ASP A 353 -13.09 9.78 18.31
N SER A 354 -12.99 8.45 18.16
CA SER A 354 -11.74 7.74 17.81
C SER A 354 -11.26 8.00 16.39
N TYR A 355 -12.18 8.14 15.43
CA TYR A 355 -11.86 8.31 14.00
C TYR A 355 -12.24 9.68 13.43
N ALA A 356 -12.53 10.66 14.29
CA ALA A 356 -12.82 12.03 13.89
C ALA A 356 -11.71 12.63 13.00
N PRO A 357 -12.04 13.40 11.95
CA PRO A 357 -11.05 14.10 11.14
C PRO A 357 -10.17 15.03 12.01
N GLN A 358 -8.86 14.81 11.98
CA GLN A 358 -7.90 15.58 12.79
C GLN A 358 -7.55 16.94 12.15
N LEU A 359 -7.76 17.06 10.82
CA LEU A 359 -7.50 18.28 10.06
C LEU A 359 -8.79 19.09 9.84
N PRO A 360 -8.75 20.44 9.99
CA PRO A 360 -9.95 21.26 10.00
C PRO A 360 -10.56 21.42 8.60
N ASP A 361 -11.89 21.60 8.53
CA ASP A 361 -12.63 21.85 7.28
C ASP A 361 -12.01 22.94 6.37
N ALA A 362 -11.38 23.95 6.97
CA ALA A 362 -10.71 25.03 6.24
C ALA A 362 -9.50 24.53 5.42
N PHE A 363 -8.79 23.52 5.93
CA PHE A 363 -7.71 22.83 5.21
C PHE A 363 -8.30 22.05 4.03
N TRP A 364 -9.32 21.23 4.28
CA TRP A 364 -9.95 20.44 3.22
C TRP A 364 -10.64 21.30 2.14
N LYS A 365 -11.17 22.47 2.48
CA LYS A 365 -11.68 23.42 1.51
C LYS A 365 -10.62 23.91 0.49
N GLN A 366 -9.34 23.86 0.85
CA GLN A 366 -8.22 24.20 -0.03
C GLN A 366 -7.66 22.97 -0.78
N TYR A 367 -7.66 21.80 -0.14
CA TYR A 367 -6.90 20.63 -0.58
C TYR A 367 -7.73 19.40 -1.03
N ALA A 368 -9.05 19.39 -0.81
CA ALA A 368 -9.92 18.29 -1.21
C ALA A 368 -9.94 18.09 -2.74
N PRO A 369 -10.25 16.87 -3.23
CA PRO A 369 -10.35 16.58 -4.66
C PRO A 369 -11.33 17.52 -5.39
N ALA A 370 -10.78 18.46 -6.16
CA ALA A 370 -11.57 19.31 -7.06
C ALA A 370 -12.05 18.55 -8.30
N LYS A 371 -13.08 19.08 -8.99
CA LYS A 371 -13.63 18.47 -10.20
C LYS A 371 -12.58 18.34 -11.33
N GLY A 372 -12.54 17.18 -11.98
CA GLY A 372 -11.48 16.80 -12.92
C GLY A 372 -10.31 16.12 -12.19
N CYS A 373 -9.29 15.65 -12.90
CA CYS A 373 -8.22 14.91 -12.23
C CYS A 373 -7.36 15.82 -11.33
N SER A 374 -7.59 15.76 -10.02
CA SER A 374 -6.82 16.47 -9.00
C SER A 374 -5.36 16.01 -8.89
N VAL A 375 -5.06 14.77 -9.33
CA VAL A 375 -3.72 14.18 -9.26
C VAL A 375 -2.76 14.82 -10.26
N VAL A 376 -3.09 14.82 -11.56
CA VAL A 376 -2.20 15.37 -12.62
C VAL A 376 -2.20 16.91 -12.70
N ASN A 377 -3.13 17.57 -12.01
CA ASN A 377 -3.25 19.04 -11.99
C ASN A 377 -2.73 19.66 -10.67
N SER A 378 -2.02 18.89 -9.86
CA SER A 378 -1.41 19.34 -8.60
C SER A 378 0.09 19.05 -8.55
N PRO A 379 0.83 19.63 -7.60
CA PRO A 379 2.17 19.15 -7.24
C PRO A 379 2.13 17.68 -6.77
N ASN A 380 3.25 16.97 -6.96
CA ASN A 380 3.41 15.57 -6.56
C ASN A 380 3.76 15.43 -5.07
N GLU A 381 4.25 16.52 -4.48
CA GLU A 381 4.75 16.59 -3.11
C GLU A 381 3.63 16.42 -2.06
N PRO A 382 3.92 15.83 -0.89
CA PRO A 382 3.00 15.78 0.24
C PRO A 382 2.47 17.16 0.63
N ILE A 383 1.20 17.22 1.05
CA ILE A 383 0.61 18.50 1.45
C ILE A 383 1.15 18.90 2.82
N GLU A 384 1.98 19.95 2.85
CA GLU A 384 2.51 20.53 4.09
C GLU A 384 1.38 21.05 5.00
N MET A 385 1.33 20.56 6.24
CA MET A 385 0.55 21.17 7.32
C MET A 385 1.27 22.46 7.77
N LYS A 386 0.65 23.62 7.51
CA LYS A 386 1.20 24.96 7.80
C LYS A 386 0.54 25.65 9.00
#